data_AF-A0A7J8S377-F1
#
_entry.id   AF-A0A7J8S377-F1
#
_cell.length_a   1.000
_cell.length_b   1.000
_cell.length_c   1.000
_cell.angle_alpha   90.00
_cell.angle_beta   90.00
_cell.angle_gamma   90.00
#
_symmetry.space_group_name_H-M   'P 1'
#
loop_
_entity.id
_entity.type
_entity.pdbx_description
1 polymer ?
#
loop_
_entity_poly.entity_id
_entity_poly.type
_entity_poly.pdbx_seq_one_letter_code
_entity_poly.pdbx_strand_id
1 'polypeptide(L)'
;TQVLASASCRNINETNSAFKSAAVLSDSYTEASELADIEWDYLGFGLLQTYYMYMMKCTQGGNFCKGELQRFENIELNPSAGVLNYGQGLFEGLKAYRKEGNTLLFHLEEKALRMRLRAKRMCTPSPTVEQFVEAVKEIVLANKSWVTNSHDLKHEFDLLLAFHAL
;
A
#
# COMPACT_ATOMS: atom_id res chain seq x y z
N THR A 1 -0.81 -11.99 -31.83
CA THR A 1 -1.81 -13.08 -31.84
C THR A 1 -2.77 -12.82 -30.69
N GLN A 2 -4.02 -12.52 -31.01
CA GLN A 2 -5.04 -12.00 -30.10
C GLN A 2 -5.45 -13.05 -29.06
N VAL A 3 -5.56 -12.64 -27.79
CA VAL A 3 -6.47 -13.27 -26.83
C VAL A 3 -7.29 -12.16 -26.20
N LEU A 4 -8.53 -12.02 -26.67
CA LEU A 4 -9.57 -11.19 -26.08
C LEU A 4 -10.00 -11.85 -24.76
N ALA A 5 -9.76 -11.19 -23.64
CA ALA A 5 -10.43 -11.49 -22.37
C ALA A 5 -11.02 -10.18 -21.83
N SER A 6 -12.26 -9.86 -22.21
CA SER A 6 -13.04 -8.80 -21.57
C SER A 6 -13.58 -9.32 -20.24
N ALA A 7 -12.85 -9.09 -19.15
CA ALA A 7 -13.37 -9.31 -17.81
C ALA A 7 -14.10 -8.04 -17.34
N SER A 8 -15.41 -8.03 -17.56
CA SER A 8 -16.35 -7.06 -16.98
C SER A 8 -16.40 -7.23 -15.45
N CYS A 9 -16.33 -6.12 -14.71
CA CYS A 9 -16.52 -6.11 -13.25
C CYS A 9 -17.89 -6.69 -12.89
N ARG A 10 -17.93 -7.90 -12.34
CA ARG A 10 -19.15 -8.51 -11.83
C ARG A 10 -19.18 -8.42 -10.31
N ASN A 11 -20.24 -7.82 -9.78
CA ASN A 11 -20.68 -8.02 -8.41
C ASN A 11 -21.05 -9.50 -8.23
N ILE A 12 -20.50 -10.16 -7.21
CA ILE A 12 -20.87 -11.53 -6.85
C ILE A 12 -21.33 -11.50 -5.40
N ASN A 13 -22.64 -11.42 -5.22
CA ASN A 13 -23.30 -11.90 -4.03
C ASN A 13 -23.51 -13.42 -4.17
N GLU A 14 -23.08 -14.13 -3.13
CA GLU A 14 -23.47 -15.48 -2.70
C GLU A 14 -23.09 -16.69 -3.57
N THR A 15 -22.24 -17.56 -3.02
CA THR A 15 -22.63 -18.93 -2.64
C THR A 15 -21.67 -19.49 -1.59
N ASN A 16 -22.23 -19.95 -0.48
CA ASN A 16 -21.55 -20.63 0.61
C ASN A 16 -21.05 -22.02 0.19
N SER A 17 -19.80 -22.35 0.52
CA SER A 17 -19.34 -23.73 0.66
C SER A 17 -18.23 -23.79 1.71
N ALA A 18 -18.44 -24.64 2.70
CA ALA A 18 -17.74 -24.64 3.98
C ALA A 18 -16.28 -25.09 3.88
N PHE A 19 -15.36 -24.20 4.26
CA PHE A 19 -14.13 -24.56 4.94
C PHE A 19 -14.13 -23.85 6.30
N LYS A 20 -14.51 -24.61 7.34
CA LYS A 20 -14.34 -24.19 8.72
C LYS A 20 -12.85 -24.29 9.04
N SER A 21 -12.20 -23.16 9.32
CA SER A 21 -11.06 -23.14 10.23
C SER A 21 -11.30 -22.07 11.28
N ALA A 22 -10.92 -22.41 12.50
CA ALA A 22 -11.46 -21.89 13.73
C ALA A 22 -11.25 -20.38 13.89
N ALA A 23 -12.27 -19.71 14.43
CA ALA A 23 -12.16 -18.40 15.01
C ALA A 23 -10.98 -18.35 15.99
N VAL A 24 -10.00 -17.50 15.71
CA VAL A 24 -9.05 -17.02 16.71
C VAL A 24 -9.36 -15.55 16.96
N LEU A 25 -10.18 -15.35 17.99
CA LEU A 25 -10.26 -14.11 18.76
C LEU A 25 -8.88 -13.89 19.43
N SER A 26 -7.90 -13.27 18.73
CA SER A 26 -6.68 -12.76 19.39
C SER A 26 -5.86 -11.77 18.55
N ASP A 27 -6.46 -10.91 17.73
CA ASP A 27 -5.67 -10.03 16.86
C ASP A 27 -5.23 -8.70 17.50
N SER A 28 -5.88 -8.26 18.59
CA SER A 28 -5.55 -6.97 19.22
C SER A 28 -4.39 -7.03 20.22
N TYR A 29 -4.09 -8.19 20.80
CA TYR A 29 -3.04 -8.32 21.82
C TYR A 29 -1.63 -8.49 21.22
N THR A 30 -1.50 -9.07 20.02
CA THR A 30 -0.20 -9.29 19.38
C THR A 30 0.36 -7.99 18.79
N GLU A 31 -0.48 -7.18 18.11
CA GLU A 31 -0.06 -5.92 17.47
C GLU A 31 0.38 -4.85 18.49
N ALA A 32 -0.22 -4.82 19.69
CA ALA A 32 0.20 -3.87 20.73
C ALA A 32 1.50 -4.29 21.43
N SER A 33 1.75 -5.61 21.52
CA SER A 33 2.96 -6.16 22.13
C SER A 33 4.19 -5.93 21.24
N GLU A 34 4.08 -6.16 19.93
CA GLU A 34 5.21 -6.01 19.00
C GLU A 34 5.70 -4.56 18.89
N LEU A 35 4.80 -3.57 18.96
CA LEU A 35 5.16 -2.15 18.95
C LEU A 35 5.78 -1.66 20.27
N ALA A 36 5.46 -2.31 21.39
CA ALA A 36 5.99 -1.95 22.70
C ALA A 36 7.46 -2.35 22.86
N ASP A 37 7.91 -3.36 22.10
CA ASP A 37 9.27 -3.88 22.16
C ASP A 37 10.24 -3.18 21.17
N ILE A 38 9.75 -2.23 20.36
CA ILE A 38 10.60 -1.49 19.41
C ILE A 38 11.37 -0.38 20.13
N GLU A 39 12.70 -0.46 20.09
CA GLU A 39 13.59 0.56 20.60
C GLU A 39 13.73 1.71 19.59
N TRP A 40 12.85 2.69 19.70
CA TRP A 40 12.70 3.77 18.72
C TRP A 40 13.98 4.58 18.49
N ASP A 41 14.82 4.78 19.51
CA ASP A 41 16.06 5.57 19.45
C ASP A 41 17.14 4.95 18.53
N TYR A 42 17.06 3.64 18.28
CA TYR A 42 18.00 2.92 17.41
C TYR A 42 17.40 2.60 16.03
N LEU A 43 16.21 3.11 15.73
CA LEU A 43 15.58 2.90 14.42
C LEU A 43 16.40 3.61 13.33
N GLY A 44 17.16 2.83 12.58
CA GLY A 44 17.84 3.29 11.37
C GLY A 44 16.91 3.32 10.16
N PHE A 45 17.48 3.59 8.99
CA PHE A 45 16.78 3.38 7.72
C PHE A 45 16.75 1.88 7.43
N GLY A 46 15.62 1.23 7.72
CA GLY A 46 15.44 -0.21 7.57
C GLY A 46 14.00 -0.58 7.25
N LEU A 47 13.81 -1.77 6.68
CA LEU A 47 12.47 -2.30 6.41
C LEU A 47 11.92 -2.95 7.68
N LEU A 48 10.83 -2.39 8.18
CA LEU A 48 10.01 -3.01 9.21
C LEU A 48 8.63 -3.30 8.63
N GLN A 49 8.13 -4.49 8.92
CA GLN A 49 6.82 -4.91 8.46
C GLN A 49 5.74 -4.21 9.29
N THR A 50 4.84 -3.50 8.62
CA THR A 50 3.66 -2.90 9.24
C THR A 50 2.46 -3.84 9.20
N TYR A 51 1.39 -3.49 9.92
CA TYR A 51 0.19 -4.34 10.00
C TYR A 51 -0.62 -4.36 8.71
N TYR A 52 -0.77 -3.20 8.08
CA TYR A 52 -1.61 -3.05 6.90
C TYR A 52 -0.80 -2.62 5.68
N MET A 53 -1.30 -2.99 4.51
CA MET A 53 -0.89 -2.49 3.19
C MET A 53 -2.12 -2.12 2.36
N TYR A 54 -1.97 -1.19 1.42
CA TYR A 54 -3.05 -0.77 0.52
C TYR A 54 -2.82 -1.32 -0.87
N MET A 55 -3.79 -2.05 -1.40
CA MET A 55 -3.69 -2.72 -2.70
C MET A 55 -4.71 -2.18 -3.68
N MET A 56 -4.26 -1.91 -4.90
CA MET A 56 -5.12 -1.42 -5.97
C MET A 56 -4.79 -2.15 -7.26
N LYS A 57 -5.82 -2.67 -7.93
CA LYS A 57 -5.68 -3.46 -9.15
C LYS A 57 -6.07 -2.62 -10.35
N CYS A 58 -5.36 -2.83 -11.46
CA CYS A 58 -5.65 -2.24 -12.75
C CYS A 58 -5.87 -3.38 -13.75
N THR A 59 -6.91 -3.27 -14.56
CA THR A 59 -7.15 -4.20 -15.67
C THR A 59 -6.41 -3.76 -16.92
N GLN A 60 -6.09 -4.70 -17.81
CA GLN A 60 -5.36 -4.39 -19.04
C GLN A 60 -6.12 -3.35 -19.89
N GLY A 61 -5.48 -2.21 -20.17
CA GLY A 61 -6.08 -1.09 -20.89
C GLY A 61 -7.16 -0.33 -20.11
N GLY A 62 -7.35 -0.65 -18.84
CA GLY A 62 -8.34 -0.03 -17.95
C GLY A 62 -7.74 1.03 -17.01
N ASN A 63 -8.62 1.57 -16.17
CA ASN A 63 -8.24 2.44 -15.06
C ASN A 63 -8.04 1.60 -13.79
N PHE A 64 -7.32 2.16 -12.82
CA PHE A 64 -7.24 1.57 -11.50
C PHE A 64 -8.62 1.53 -10.84
N CYS A 65 -9.00 0.36 -10.33
CA CYS A 65 -10.18 0.18 -9.50
C CYS A 65 -10.00 0.86 -8.14
N LYS A 66 -11.08 0.97 -7.35
CA LYS A 66 -10.95 1.35 -5.94
C LYS A 66 -10.05 0.33 -5.24
N GLY A 67 -9.04 0.80 -4.51
CA GLY A 67 -8.18 -0.08 -3.74
C GLY A 67 -8.79 -0.49 -2.40
N GLU A 68 -8.12 -1.42 -1.75
CA GLU A 68 -8.55 -2.03 -0.50
C GLU A 68 -7.39 -2.03 0.50
N LEU A 69 -7.71 -1.73 1.75
CA LEU A 69 -6.81 -1.89 2.87
C LEU A 69 -6.84 -3.37 3.30
N GLN A 70 -5.68 -4.00 3.36
CA GLN A 70 -5.52 -5.40 3.75
C GLN A 70 -4.37 -5.56 4.72
N ARG A 71 -4.31 -6.68 5.42
CA ARG A 71 -3.15 -7.02 6.24
C ARG A 71 -1.92 -7.20 5.35
N PHE A 72 -0.75 -6.90 5.90
CA PHE A 72 0.51 -7.12 5.21
C PHE A 72 0.66 -8.62 4.93
N GLU A 73 0.79 -8.95 3.64
CA GLU A 73 0.96 -10.31 3.16
C GLU A 73 1.86 -10.32 1.92
N ASN A 74 2.31 -11.51 1.54
CA ASN A 74 3.11 -11.67 0.32
C ASN A 74 2.27 -11.38 -0.92
N ILE A 75 2.82 -10.59 -1.85
CA ILE A 75 2.18 -10.31 -3.13
C ILE A 75 2.44 -11.49 -4.07
N GLU A 76 1.38 -12.16 -4.50
CA GLU A 76 1.46 -13.19 -5.54
C GLU A 76 1.64 -12.55 -6.93
N LEU A 77 2.70 -12.95 -7.63
CA LEU A 77 3.03 -12.46 -8.97
C LEU A 77 3.23 -13.63 -9.94
N ASN A 78 2.77 -13.45 -11.18
CA ASN A 78 3.10 -14.37 -12.25
C ASN A 78 4.61 -14.33 -12.53
N PRO A 79 5.31 -15.48 -12.71
CA PRO A 79 6.74 -15.50 -13.06
C PRO A 79 7.09 -14.68 -14.31
N SER A 80 6.14 -14.53 -15.23
CA SER A 80 6.27 -13.74 -16.46
C SER A 80 5.91 -12.26 -16.30
N ALA A 81 5.69 -11.77 -15.07
CA ALA A 81 5.30 -10.38 -14.82
C ALA A 81 6.38 -9.39 -15.30
N GLY A 82 5.95 -8.26 -15.85
CA GLY A 82 6.84 -7.23 -16.39
C GLY A 82 7.77 -6.60 -15.35
N VAL A 83 7.32 -6.51 -14.09
CA VAL A 83 8.17 -6.06 -12.97
C VAL A 83 9.36 -7.00 -12.73
N LEU A 84 9.17 -8.32 -12.86
CA LEU A 84 10.23 -9.31 -12.61
C LEU A 84 11.21 -9.44 -13.77
N ASN A 85 10.71 -9.35 -15.01
CA ASN A 85 11.51 -9.64 -16.20
C ASN A 85 12.13 -8.38 -16.83
N TYR A 86 11.47 -7.23 -16.70
CA TYR A 86 11.83 -5.99 -17.39
C TYR A 86 11.91 -4.78 -16.45
N GLY A 87 11.74 -4.98 -15.13
CA GLY A 87 11.77 -3.88 -14.17
C GLY A 87 10.64 -2.86 -14.39
N GLN A 88 9.51 -3.28 -14.97
CA GLN A 88 8.37 -2.40 -15.24
C GLN A 88 7.57 -2.10 -13.96
N GLY A 89 8.21 -1.41 -13.01
CA GLY A 89 7.64 -1.01 -11.73
C GLY A 89 8.02 0.41 -11.37
N LEU A 90 7.18 1.05 -10.56
CA LEU A 90 7.37 2.42 -10.10
C LEU A 90 7.11 2.51 -8.61
N PHE A 91 7.84 3.40 -7.94
CA PHE A 91 7.61 3.66 -6.53
C PHE A 91 7.64 5.15 -6.21
N GLU A 92 6.94 5.52 -5.15
CA GLU A 92 7.05 6.83 -4.51
C GLU A 92 7.45 6.65 -3.04
N GLY A 93 8.38 7.48 -2.60
CA GLY A 93 8.75 7.61 -1.19
C GLY A 93 8.09 8.83 -0.56
N LEU A 94 7.44 8.65 0.58
CA LEU A 94 6.89 9.73 1.39
C LEU A 94 7.05 9.43 2.88
N LYS A 95 6.95 10.48 3.69
CA LYS A 95 7.13 10.38 5.13
C LYS A 95 5.89 10.90 5.83
N ALA A 96 5.42 10.17 6.85
CA ALA A 96 4.39 10.62 7.76
C ALA A 96 5.02 11.09 9.07
N TYR A 97 4.56 12.24 9.56
CA TYR A 97 5.07 12.88 10.78
C TYR A 97 3.96 13.01 11.80
N ARG A 98 4.28 12.92 13.09
CA ARG A 98 3.33 13.25 14.15
C ARG A 98 3.71 14.57 14.80
N LYS A 99 2.74 15.47 14.93
CA LYS A 99 2.90 16.74 15.64
C LYS A 99 1.65 17.00 16.47
N GLU A 100 1.80 17.17 17.77
CA GLU A 100 0.71 17.53 18.70
C GLU A 100 -0.52 16.60 18.57
N GLY A 101 -0.29 15.30 18.38
CA GLY A 101 -1.35 14.29 18.20
C GLY A 101 -1.94 14.18 16.78
N ASN A 102 -1.60 15.10 15.88
CA ASN A 102 -1.99 15.09 14.47
C ASN A 102 -0.94 14.41 13.60
N THR A 103 -1.39 13.78 12.51
CA THR A 103 -0.50 13.18 11.51
C THR A 103 -0.41 14.09 10.29
N LEU A 104 0.81 14.46 9.91
CA LEU A 104 1.11 15.39 8.82
C LEU A 104 1.73 14.63 7.64
N LEU A 105 1.28 14.97 6.43
CA LEU A 105 1.76 14.44 5.17
C LEU A 105 2.15 15.62 4.27
N PHE A 106 3.31 15.53 3.62
CA PHE A 106 3.86 16.64 2.86
C PHE A 106 3.78 16.39 1.35
N HIS A 107 3.26 17.39 0.63
CA HIS A 107 3.29 17.48 -0.84
C HIS A 107 2.77 16.22 -1.56
N LEU A 108 1.62 15.70 -1.11
CA LEU A 108 1.06 14.46 -1.66
C LEU A 108 0.66 14.62 -3.14
N GLU A 109 0.10 15.76 -3.50
CA GLU A 109 -0.36 16.02 -4.87
C GLU A 109 0.82 16.07 -5.84
N GLU A 110 1.93 16.73 -5.46
CA GLU A 110 3.14 16.79 -6.27
C GLU A 110 3.79 15.41 -6.44
N LYS A 111 3.77 14.58 -5.39
CA LYS A 111 4.22 13.19 -5.46
C LYS A 111 3.34 12.35 -6.40
N ALA A 112 2.02 12.52 -6.35
CA ALA A 112 1.09 11.85 -7.26
C ALA A 112 1.32 12.27 -8.72
N LEU A 113 1.52 13.57 -8.98
CA LEU A 113 1.84 14.09 -10.31
C LEU A 113 3.17 13.54 -10.83
N ARG A 114 4.18 13.46 -9.96
CA ARG A 114 5.47 12.85 -10.28
C ARG A 114 5.33 11.38 -10.64
N MET A 115 4.50 10.63 -9.92
CA MET A 115 4.22 9.23 -10.22
C MET A 115 3.55 9.06 -11.58
N ARG A 116 2.56 9.91 -11.91
CA ARG A 116 1.89 9.92 -13.22
C ARG A 116 2.86 10.20 -14.36
N LEU A 117 3.80 11.14 -14.18
CA LEU A 117 4.86 11.43 -15.14
C LEU A 117 5.77 10.22 -15.37
N ARG A 118 6.13 9.50 -14.30
CA ARG A 118 6.94 8.28 -14.39
C ARG A 118 6.19 7.13 -15.07
N ALA A 119 4.92 6.95 -14.76
CA ALA A 119 4.04 5.96 -15.40
C ALA A 119 3.93 6.19 -16.90
N LYS A 120 3.79 7.45 -17.32
CA LYS A 120 3.82 7.82 -18.74
C LYS A 120 5.12 7.40 -19.42
N ARG A 121 6.27 7.57 -18.76
CA ARG A 121 7.58 7.16 -19.29
C ARG A 121 7.72 5.63 -19.37
N MET A 122 7.12 4.89 -18.44
CA MET A 122 7.12 3.42 -18.40
C MET A 122 6.02 2.78 -19.24
N CYS A 123 5.21 3.59 -19.94
CA CYS A 123 4.03 3.14 -20.68
C CYS A 123 3.08 2.29 -19.84
N THR A 124 2.97 2.59 -18.53
CA THR A 124 2.07 1.91 -17.59
C THR A 124 0.89 2.83 -17.23
N PRO A 125 -0.29 2.27 -16.88
CA PRO A 125 -1.36 3.05 -16.29
C PRO A 125 -0.90 3.69 -14.97
N SER A 126 -1.58 4.76 -14.56
CA SER A 126 -1.36 5.42 -13.26
C SER A 126 -2.69 5.75 -12.60
N PRO A 127 -2.81 5.67 -11.26
CA PRO A 127 -3.92 6.27 -10.53
C PRO A 127 -4.06 7.76 -10.82
N THR A 128 -5.26 8.27 -10.55
CA THR A 128 -5.50 9.71 -10.45
C THR A 128 -4.80 10.29 -9.21
N VAL A 129 -4.70 11.62 -9.15
CA VAL A 129 -4.10 12.30 -7.99
C VAL A 129 -4.91 12.01 -6.74
N GLU A 130 -6.24 12.00 -6.87
CA GLU A 130 -7.20 11.76 -5.79
C GLU A 130 -7.05 10.33 -5.26
N GLN A 131 -7.00 9.32 -6.14
CA GLN A 131 -6.80 7.93 -5.76
C GLN A 131 -5.49 7.73 -4.98
N PHE A 132 -4.40 8.38 -5.43
CA PHE A 132 -3.12 8.32 -4.73
C PHE A 132 -3.23 8.97 -3.34
N VAL A 133 -3.80 10.17 -3.25
CA VAL A 133 -3.93 10.90 -1.99
C VAL A 133 -4.81 10.15 -0.99
N GLU A 134 -5.92 9.56 -1.45
CA GLU A 134 -6.83 8.77 -0.62
C GLU A 134 -6.13 7.49 -0.11
N ALA A 135 -5.48 6.74 -0.99
CA ALA A 135 -4.71 5.54 -0.64
C ALA A 135 -3.65 5.83 0.43
N VAL A 136 -2.88 6.92 0.27
CA VAL A 136 -1.86 7.32 1.25
C VAL A 136 -2.49 7.70 2.59
N LYS A 137 -3.62 8.40 2.60
CA LYS A 137 -4.32 8.75 3.85
C LYS A 137 -4.83 7.52 4.56
N GLU A 138 -5.46 6.58 3.85
CA GLU A 138 -5.99 5.35 4.43
C GLU A 138 -4.89 4.51 5.07
N ILE A 139 -3.77 4.29 4.36
CA ILE A 139 -2.68 3.46 4.88
C ILE A 139 -1.97 4.09 6.09
N VAL A 140 -1.81 5.42 6.10
CA VAL A 140 -1.21 6.16 7.21
C VAL A 140 -2.12 6.11 8.44
N LEU A 141 -3.44 6.20 8.25
CA LEU A 141 -4.40 6.10 9.33
C LEU A 141 -4.43 4.68 9.92
N ALA A 142 -4.41 3.65 9.06
CA ALA A 142 -4.38 2.25 9.49
C ALA A 142 -3.13 1.91 10.28
N ASN A 143 -1.97 2.44 9.86
CA ASN A 143 -0.69 2.22 10.54
C ASN A 143 -0.30 3.40 11.47
N LYS A 144 -1.27 4.17 11.97
CA LYS A 144 -0.99 5.37 12.77
C LYS A 144 -0.09 5.09 13.97
N SER A 145 -0.22 3.91 14.60
CA SER A 145 0.57 3.48 15.75
C SER A 145 2.08 3.43 15.46
N TRP A 146 2.48 3.22 14.21
CA TRP A 146 3.86 3.22 13.73
C TRP A 146 4.46 4.62 13.57
N VAL A 147 3.63 5.66 13.55
CA VAL A 147 4.09 7.06 13.50
C VAL A 147 4.28 7.55 14.94
N THR A 148 5.50 7.70 15.42
CA THR A 148 5.76 8.01 16.84
C THR A 148 5.67 9.50 17.18
N ASN A 149 5.55 9.80 18.48
CA ASN A 149 5.40 11.15 19.06
C ASN A 149 6.72 11.80 19.50
N SER A 150 7.87 11.20 19.17
CA SER A 150 9.16 11.67 19.66
C SER A 150 9.37 13.15 19.33
N HIS A 151 9.79 13.91 20.34
CA HIS A 151 10.09 15.35 20.24
C HIS A 151 11.17 15.68 19.19
N ASP A 152 11.94 14.67 18.77
CA ASP A 152 12.89 14.74 17.67
C ASP A 152 12.25 14.26 16.37
N LEU A 153 12.40 15.05 15.30
CA LEU A 153 12.01 14.75 13.90
C LEU A 153 12.74 13.53 13.29
N LYS A 154 13.42 12.72 14.10
CA LYS A 154 14.24 11.59 13.65
C LYS A 154 13.42 10.33 13.36
N HIS A 155 12.21 10.24 13.91
CA HIS A 155 11.38 9.05 13.79
C HIS A 155 10.30 9.30 12.75
N GLU A 156 10.68 9.08 11.50
CA GLU A 156 9.84 9.27 10.33
C GLU A 156 9.31 7.92 9.85
N PHE A 157 8.02 7.83 9.53
CA PHE A 157 7.47 6.64 8.92
C PHE A 157 7.60 6.73 7.40
N ASP A 158 8.55 6.00 6.84
CA ASP A 158 8.80 5.93 5.40
C ASP A 158 7.82 4.98 4.73
N LEU A 159 6.89 5.56 3.97
CA LEU A 159 5.98 4.81 3.10
C LEU A 159 6.59 4.68 1.71
N LEU A 160 6.83 3.43 1.33
CA LEU A 160 7.11 3.04 -0.04
C LEU A 160 5.79 2.57 -0.67
N LEU A 161 5.16 3.41 -1.49
CA LEU A 161 4.09 2.92 -2.35
C LEU A 161 4.70 2.42 -3.65
N ALA A 162 4.58 1.12 -3.88
CA ALA A 162 4.98 0.48 -5.13
C ALA A 162 3.75 0.21 -5.99
N PHE A 163 3.78 0.69 -7.23
CA PHE A 163 2.72 0.45 -8.21
C PHE A 163 3.27 -0.41 -9.33
N HIS A 164 2.56 -1.49 -9.61
CA HIS A 164 2.87 -2.42 -10.69
C HIS A 164 1.59 -2.64 -11.49
N ALA A 165 1.68 -2.46 -12.80
CA ALA A 165 0.61 -2.86 -13.71
C ALA A 165 0.84 -4.33 -14.05
N LEU A 166 -0.14 -5.18 -13.73
CA LEU A 166 -0.16 -6.60 -14.11
C LEU A 166 -0.56 -6.78 -15.57
#